data_AF-A0A534TVS3-F1
#
_entry.id   AF-A0A534TVS3-F1
#
_cell.length_a   1.000
_cell.length_b   1.000
_cell.length_c   1.000
_cell.angle_alpha   90.00
_cell.angle_beta   90.00
_cell.angle_gamma   90.00
#
_symmetry.space_group_name_H-M   'P 1'
#
loop_
_entity.id
_entity.type
_entity.pdbx_description
1 polymer ?
#
loop_
_entity_poly.entity_id
_entity_poly.type
_entity_poly.pdbx_seq_one_letter_code
_entity_poly.pdbx_strand_id
1 'polypeptide(L)'
;MHGTVRWERGTLIVDVGRRSAANAAARPEVSLLYPVRTDDDYSLIVDGTAAVRATRDGHRLLVTPTRAVLHRHAPRRDFTATGCDSDCVVVLPASQDHDEGELK
;
A
#
# COMPACT_ATOMS: atom_id res chain seq x y z
N MET A 1 -11.82 -1.45 -2.35
CA MET A 1 -12.28 -2.19 -1.16
C MET A 1 -11.89 -1.37 0.05
N HIS A 2 -12.77 -1.25 1.03
CA HIS A 2 -12.47 -0.62 2.32
C HIS A 2 -12.58 -1.71 3.39
N GLY A 3 -11.70 -1.66 4.39
CA GLY A 3 -11.66 -2.65 5.46
C GLY A 3 -10.79 -2.14 6.60
N THR A 4 -11.06 -2.62 7.80
CA THR A 4 -10.22 -2.32 8.96
C THR A 4 -8.88 -3.02 8.80
N VAL A 5 -7.80 -2.24 8.86
CA VAL A 5 -6.44 -2.78 8.86
C VAL A 5 -5.91 -2.81 10.28
N ARG A 6 -5.30 -3.93 10.66
CA ARG A 6 -4.56 -4.09 11.93
C ARG A 6 -3.07 -4.21 11.63
N TRP A 7 -2.22 -3.73 12.53
CA TRP A 7 -0.77 -3.88 12.45
C TRP A 7 -0.28 -4.78 13.58
N GLU A 8 0.40 -5.86 13.23
CA GLU A 8 0.96 -6.82 14.19
C GLU A 8 2.36 -7.24 13.75
N ARG A 9 3.37 -6.96 14.58
CA ARG A 9 4.77 -7.42 14.39
C ARG A 9 5.32 -7.24 12.96
N GLY A 10 5.13 -6.07 12.34
CA GLY A 10 5.65 -5.85 10.98
C GLY A 10 4.69 -6.25 9.85
N THR A 11 3.51 -6.79 10.16
CA THR A 11 2.54 -7.26 9.17
C THR A 11 1.23 -6.47 9.26
N LEU A 12 0.73 -6.01 8.11
CA LEU A 12 -0.61 -5.44 7.98
C LEU A 12 -1.62 -6.56 7.73
N ILE A 13 -2.67 -6.61 8.54
CA ILE A 13 -3.68 -7.67 8.52
C ILE A 13 -5.02 -7.06 8.14
N VAL A 14 -5.64 -7.59 7.08
CA VAL A 14 -6.91 -7.11 6.55
C VAL A 14 -7.85 -8.28 6.28
N ASP A 15 -9.06 -8.23 6.82
CA ASP A 15 -10.12 -9.18 6.47
C ASP A 15 -10.73 -8.76 5.11
N VAL A 16 -10.84 -9.71 4.18
CA VAL A 16 -11.21 -9.42 2.78
C VAL A 16 -12.23 -10.41 2.22
N GLY A 17 -12.98 -9.95 1.22
CA GLY A 17 -13.88 -10.80 0.45
C GLY A 17 -13.16 -11.75 -0.50
N ARG A 18 -13.88 -12.77 -0.96
CA ARG A 18 -13.38 -13.84 -1.85
C ARG A 18 -12.65 -13.33 -3.09
N ARG A 19 -13.18 -12.29 -3.75
CA ARG A 19 -12.56 -11.75 -4.97
C ARG A 19 -11.21 -11.08 -4.69
N SER A 20 -11.11 -10.28 -3.63
CA SER A 20 -9.85 -9.66 -3.23
C SER A 20 -8.82 -10.71 -2.83
N ALA A 21 -9.25 -11.76 -2.11
CA ALA A 21 -8.39 -12.89 -1.78
C ALA A 21 -7.88 -13.63 -3.03
N ALA A 22 -8.76 -13.91 -4.00
CA ALA A 22 -8.37 -14.55 -5.25
C ALA A 22 -7.40 -13.68 -6.06
N ASN A 23 -7.63 -12.37 -6.12
CA ASN A 23 -6.73 -11.43 -6.78
C ASN A 23 -5.35 -11.42 -6.11
N ALA A 24 -5.29 -11.32 -4.78
CA ALA A 24 -4.03 -11.28 -4.03
C ALA A 24 -3.29 -12.63 -4.09
N ALA A 25 -3.99 -13.76 -4.15
CA ALA A 25 -3.37 -15.06 -4.36
C ALA A 25 -2.73 -15.18 -5.75
N ALA A 26 -3.36 -14.60 -6.77
CA ALA A 26 -2.83 -14.60 -8.14
C ALA A 26 -1.73 -13.55 -8.38
N ARG A 27 -1.79 -12.42 -7.66
CA ARG A 27 -0.87 -11.29 -7.76
C ARG A 27 -0.61 -10.75 -6.34
N PRO A 28 0.45 -11.21 -5.67
CA PRO A 28 0.68 -10.91 -4.26
C PRO A 28 1.19 -9.50 -4.01
N GLU A 29 1.70 -8.80 -5.03
CA GLU A 29 2.04 -7.37 -4.93
C GLU A 29 0.77 -6.54 -4.80
N VAL A 30 0.61 -5.88 -3.66
CA VAL A 30 -0.57 -5.09 -3.33
C VAL A 30 -0.19 -3.72 -2.77
N SER A 31 -1.08 -2.75 -2.96
CA SER A 31 -0.99 -1.43 -2.34
C SER A 31 -2.20 -1.18 -1.46
N LEU A 32 -1.96 -0.68 -0.24
CA LEU A 32 -2.97 -0.21 0.70
C LEU A 32 -2.94 1.32 0.74
N LEU A 33 -4.11 1.94 0.57
CA LEU A 33 -4.30 3.38 0.67
C LEU A 33 -5.07 3.70 1.94
N TYR A 34 -4.48 4.53 2.78
CA TYR A 34 -5.14 5.16 3.92
C TYR A 34 -5.45 6.61 3.53
N PRO A 35 -6.74 6.94 3.30
CA PRO A 35 -7.12 8.26 2.83
C PRO A 35 -6.89 9.33 3.91
N VAL A 36 -6.69 10.57 3.45
CA VAL A 36 -6.65 11.76 4.30
C VAL A 36 -7.95 11.92 5.10
N ARG A 37 -7.85 12.46 6.32
CA ARG A 37 -9.02 12.80 7.14
C ARG A 37 -9.44 14.27 7.00
N THR A 38 -8.53 15.13 6.56
CA THR A 38 -8.70 16.58 6.34
C THR A 38 -7.83 17.04 5.17
N ASP A 39 -8.18 18.15 4.51
CA ASP A 39 -7.54 18.60 3.27
C ASP A 39 -6.03 18.88 3.39
N ASP A 40 -5.52 19.26 4.56
CA ASP A 40 -4.10 19.57 4.77
C ASP A 40 -3.25 18.36 5.23
N ASP A 41 -3.86 17.17 5.34
CA ASP A 41 -3.23 15.96 5.88
C ASP A 41 -2.55 15.11 4.79
N TYR A 42 -1.73 14.15 5.20
CA TYR A 42 -1.12 13.18 4.30
C TYR A 42 -1.98 11.92 4.18
N SER A 43 -2.15 11.44 2.95
CA SER A 43 -2.53 10.04 2.73
C SER A 43 -1.32 9.15 2.95
N LEU A 44 -1.53 7.93 3.43
CA LEU A 44 -0.48 6.93 3.52
C LEU A 44 -0.72 5.87 2.45
N ILE A 45 0.29 5.63 1.62
CA ILE A 45 0.32 4.54 0.64
C ILE A 45 1.35 3.54 1.11
N VAL A 46 0.96 2.28 1.26
CA VAL A 46 1.85 1.18 1.64
C VAL A 46 1.81 0.11 0.56
N ASP A 47 2.94 -0.15 -0.07
CA ASP A 47 3.12 -1.30 -0.95
C ASP A 47 3.64 -2.48 -0.14
N GLY A 48 3.27 -3.69 -0.53
CA GLY A 48 3.74 -4.89 0.13
C GLY A 48 3.38 -6.18 -0.59
N THR A 49 3.93 -7.28 -0.07
CA THR A 49 3.64 -8.62 -0.56
C THR A 49 2.60 -9.28 0.35
N ALA A 50 1.50 -9.73 -0.24
CA ALA A 50 0.37 -10.34 0.45
C ALA A 50 0.44 -11.87 0.45
N ALA A 51 0.18 -12.45 1.61
CA ALA A 51 -0.20 -13.85 1.77
C ALA A 51 -1.68 -13.96 2.15
N VAL A 52 -2.40 -14.91 1.54
CA VAL A 52 -3.82 -15.16 1.81
C VAL A 52 -3.99 -16.30 2.80
N ARG A 53 -4.84 -16.12 3.81
CA ARG A 53 -5.27 -17.16 4.75
C ARG A 53 -6.79 -17.27 4.75
N ALA A 54 -7.31 -18.50 4.68
CA ALA A 54 -8.72 -18.76 4.96
C ALA A 54 -8.96 -18.63 6.48
N THR A 55 -10.09 -18.05 6.86
CA THR A 55 -10.57 -17.99 8.24
C THR A 55 -11.97 -18.61 8.31
N ARG A 56 -12.51 -18.78 9.52
CA ARG A 56 -13.89 -19.29 9.70
C ARG A 56 -14.93 -18.40 9.00
N ASP A 57 -14.69 -17.10 8.98
CA ASP A 57 -15.66 -16.09 8.54
C ASP A 57 -15.33 -15.49 7.16
N GLY A 58 -14.28 -15.99 6.48
CA GLY A 58 -13.88 -15.50 5.16
C GLY A 58 -12.39 -15.68 4.84
N HIS A 59 -11.76 -14.61 4.37
CA HIS A 59 -10.34 -14.60 4.02
C HIS A 59 -9.63 -13.43 4.68
N ARG A 60 -8.33 -13.59 4.92
CA ARG A 60 -7.46 -12.61 5.52
C ARG A 60 -6.20 -12.43 4.68
N LEU A 61 -5.85 -11.18 4.40
CA LEU A 61 -4.54 -10.82 3.85
C LEU A 61 -3.59 -10.53 5.00
N LEU A 62 -2.38 -11.06 4.88
CA LEU A 62 -1.22 -10.69 5.66
C LEU A 62 -0.24 -10.04 4.71
N VAL A 63 -0.07 -8.73 4.83
CA VAL A 63 0.75 -7.92 3.94
C VAL A 63 2.04 -7.55 4.66
N THR A 64 3.16 -7.97 4.10
CA THR A 64 4.50 -7.53 4.54
C THR A 64 4.83 -6.26 3.78
N PRO A 65 4.92 -5.09 4.43
CA PRO A 65 5.25 -3.84 3.74
C PRO A 65 6.64 -3.89 3.12
N THR A 66 6.75 -3.43 1.88
CA THR A 66 8.02 -3.28 1.16
C THR A 66 8.35 -1.82 0.92
N ARG A 67 7.36 -0.93 0.88
CA ARG A 67 7.53 0.52 0.72
C ARG A 67 6.36 1.26 1.35
N ALA A 68 6.61 2.45 1.89
CA ALA A 68 5.57 3.34 2.38
C ALA A 68 5.89 4.81 2.12
N VAL A 69 4.88 5.55 1.64
CA VAL A 69 4.97 6.96 1.27
C VAL A 69 3.80 7.71 1.90
N LEU A 70 4.10 8.81 2.58
CA LEU A 70 3.13 9.84 2.91
C LEU A 70 2.98 10.75 1.69
N HIS A 71 1.77 10.82 1.15
CA HIS A 71 1.45 11.62 -0.01
C HIS A 71 0.41 12.67 0.35
N ARG A 72 0.76 13.94 0.21
CA ARG A 72 -0.20 15.04 0.26
C ARG A 72 -0.38 15.59 -1.14
N HIS A 73 -1.64 15.63 -1.57
CA HIS A 73 -1.99 16.27 -2.82
C HIS A 73 -1.66 17.76 -2.73
N ALA A 74 -1.16 18.31 -3.84
CA ALA A 74 -1.07 19.75 -3.97
C ALA A 74 -2.49 20.36 -3.82
N PRO A 75 -2.61 21.58 -3.28
CA PRO A 75 -3.83 22.37 -3.40
C PRO A 75 -4.32 22.39 -4.85
N ARG A 76 -5.63 22.51 -5.05
CA ARG A 76 -6.25 22.52 -6.38
C ARG A 76 -5.49 23.48 -7.29
N ARG A 77 -4.86 22.94 -8.34
CA ARG A 77 -3.95 23.71 -9.20
C ARG A 77 -4.68 24.86 -9.87
N ASP A 78 -4.01 26.00 -9.95
CA ASP A 78 -4.25 26.93 -11.04
C ASP A 78 -3.68 26.27 -12.31
N PHE A 79 -4.49 26.14 -13.37
CA PHE A 79 -4.10 25.41 -14.59
C PHE A 79 -2.96 26.08 -15.36
N THR A 80 -2.54 27.27 -14.94
CA THR A 80 -1.40 28.03 -15.46
C THR A 80 -0.08 27.68 -14.77
N ALA A 81 -0.12 26.97 -13.63
CA ALA A 81 1.08 26.56 -12.90
C ALA A 81 1.81 25.41 -13.60
N THR A 82 3.12 25.59 -13.82
CA THR A 82 4.01 24.56 -14.38
C THR A 82 4.79 23.89 -13.24
N GLY A 83 4.49 22.62 -12.93
CA GLY A 83 5.18 21.87 -11.89
C GLY A 83 4.29 20.88 -11.11
N CYS A 84 4.92 19.94 -10.40
CA CYS A 84 4.24 18.98 -9.52
C CYS A 84 4.51 19.34 -8.04
N ASP A 85 3.66 20.18 -7.43
CA ASP A 85 3.69 20.49 -5.98
C ASP A 85 3.20 19.35 -5.05
N SER A 86 3.16 18.11 -5.52
CA SER A 86 2.81 17.01 -4.62
C SER A 86 3.93 16.80 -3.60
N ASP A 87 3.56 16.73 -2.33
CA ASP A 87 4.51 16.55 -1.23
C ASP A 87 4.53 15.07 -0.83
N CYS A 88 5.60 14.38 -1.24
CA CYS A 88 5.80 12.95 -1.06
C CYS A 88 6.97 12.70 -0.10
N VAL A 89 6.69 12.10 1.05
CA VAL A 89 7.70 11.74 2.06
C VAL A 89 7.80 10.23 2.17
N VAL A 90 8.96 9.66 1.87
CA VAL A 90 9.23 8.23 2.03
C VAL A 90 9.45 7.92 3.51
N VAL A 91 8.62 7.06 4.08
CA VAL A 91 8.70 6.63 5.48
C VAL A 91 9.14 5.18 5.65
N LEU A 92 9.04 4.38 4.57
CA LEU A 92 9.71 3.09 4.42
C LEU A 92 10.27 3.03 2.99
N PRO A 93 11.60 3.01 2.80
CA PRO A 93 12.20 2.85 1.48
C PRO A 93 11.91 1.45 0.93
N ALA A 94 11.93 1.33 -0.40
CA ALA A 94 11.78 0.04 -1.05
C ALA A 94 12.87 -0.94 -0.56
N SER A 95 12.46 -2.08 -0.02
CA SER A 95 13.35 -3.21 0.21
C SER A 95 14.07 -3.55 -1.09
N GLN A 96 15.40 -3.43 -1.09
CA GLN A 96 16.23 -3.73 -2.25
C GLN A 96 16.37 -5.25 -2.36
N ASP A 97 15.56 -5.90 -3.18
CA ASP A 97 15.88 -7.26 -3.63
C ASP A 97 16.95 -7.12 -4.73
N HIS A 98 18.22 -7.22 -4.34
CA HIS A 98 19.33 -7.38 -5.28
C HIS A 98 19.25 -8.78 -5.89
N ASP A 99 18.41 -8.98 -6.91
CA ASP A 99 18.56 -10.09 -7.85
C ASP A 99 19.47 -9.61 -9.00
N GLU A 100 20.77 -9.53 -8.73
CA GLU A 100 21.78 -9.56 -9.79
C GLU A 100 21.97 -11.02 -10.20
N GLY A 101 20.96 -11.55 -10.89
CA GLY A 101 21.10 -12.75 -11.71
C GLY A 101 21.99 -12.41 -12.92
N GLU A 102 23.30 -12.47 -12.72
CA GLU A 102 24.31 -12.39 -13.77
C GLU A 102 24.03 -13.49 -14.82
N LEU A 103 23.45 -13.08 -15.94
CA LEU A 103 23.42 -13.87 -17.16
C LEU A 103 24.68 -13.51 -17.96
N LYS A 104 25.78 -14.21 -17.68
CA LYS A 104 26.85 -14.46 -18.66
C LYS A 104 27.56 -15.78 -18.40
#